data_AF-A0A7J9K912-F1
#
_entry.id   AF-A0A7J9K912-F1
#
_cell.length_a   1.000
_cell.length_b   1.000
_cell.length_c   1.000
_cell.angle_alpha   90.00
_cell.angle_beta   90.00
_cell.angle_gamma   90.00
#
_symmetry.space_group_name_H-M   'P 1'
#
loop_
_entity.id
_entity.type
_entity.pdbx_description
1 polymer ?
#
loop_
_entity_poly.entity_id
_entity_poly.type
_entity_poly.pdbx_seq_one_letter_code
_entity_poly.pdbx_strand_id
1 'polypeptide(L)'
;MLVGDSIMRNQWESLVCLVQGVIPTRHKKVTYNGLSMAFHALDFETSIEFSWAPLLVELKKGPENKRVLHLDLIEENARYWRGVDVLVFDSAHWWTHSDQWSSWDYYMEGKSLYKTMNPMIAYQKGLTTWAKWVDLNINPRKTRVIFRSVSPRHN
;
A
#
# COMPACT_ATOMS: atom_id res chain seq x y z
N MET A 1 -7.95 -6.80 -2.75
CA MET A 1 -7.42 -5.42 -2.62
C MET A 1 -5.94 -5.40 -2.98
N LEU A 2 -5.55 -4.44 -3.82
CA LEU A 2 -4.20 -4.12 -4.21
C LEU A 2 -3.72 -2.93 -3.37
N VAL A 3 -2.60 -3.07 -2.66
CA VAL A 3 -2.12 -2.09 -1.67
C VAL A 3 -0.69 -1.69 -2.02
N GLY A 4 -0.43 -0.39 -2.16
CA GLY A 4 0.92 0.08 -2.45
C GLY A 4 0.99 1.44 -3.10
N ASP A 5 1.95 1.59 -4.00
CA ASP A 5 2.24 2.84 -4.71
C ASP A 5 1.54 2.91 -6.10
N SER A 6 1.98 3.86 -6.93
CA SER A 6 1.45 4.06 -8.28
C SER A 6 1.58 2.85 -9.20
N ILE A 7 2.58 1.98 -8.97
CA ILE A 7 2.76 0.77 -9.78
C ILE A 7 1.66 -0.24 -9.43
N MET A 8 1.33 -0.36 -8.15
CA MET A 8 0.21 -1.18 -7.71
C MET A 8 -1.14 -0.63 -8.21
N ARG A 9 -1.27 0.69 -8.33
CA ARG A 9 -2.42 1.32 -9.00
C ARG A 9 -2.52 0.90 -10.48
N ASN A 10 -1.42 0.87 -11.22
CA ASN A 10 -1.44 0.39 -12.61
C ASN A 10 -1.82 -1.10 -12.71
N GLN A 11 -1.37 -1.93 -11.75
CA GLN A 11 -1.81 -3.33 -11.69
C GLN A 11 -3.31 -3.44 -11.42
N TRP A 12 -3.87 -2.57 -10.57
CA TRP A 12 -5.30 -2.51 -10.33
C TRP A 12 -6.07 -2.12 -11.60
N GLU A 13 -5.63 -1.08 -12.32
CA GLU A 13 -6.24 -0.66 -13.59
C GLU A 13 -6.21 -1.79 -14.63
N SER A 14 -5.06 -2.48 -14.75
CA SER A 14 -4.91 -3.62 -15.66
C SER A 14 -5.88 -4.76 -15.31
N LEU A 15 -5.97 -5.15 -14.04
CA LEU A 15 -6.86 -6.21 -13.59
C LEU A 15 -8.33 -5.84 -13.79
N VAL A 16 -8.71 -4.59 -13.53
CA VAL A 16 -10.06 -4.08 -13.82
C VAL A 16 -10.36 -4.18 -15.31
N CYS A 17 -9.44 -3.80 -16.20
CA CYS A 17 -9.62 -3.93 -17.65
C CYS A 17 -9.84 -5.38 -18.10
N LEU A 18 -9.13 -6.35 -17.52
CA LEU A 18 -9.32 -7.77 -17.82
C LEU A 18 -10.72 -8.27 -17.44
N VAL A 19 -11.25 -7.82 -16.30
CA VAL A 19 -12.53 -8.30 -15.76
C VAL A 19 -13.72 -7.53 -16.33
N GLN A 20 -13.61 -6.21 -16.49
CA GLN A 20 -14.74 -5.37 -16.88
C GLN A 20 -15.25 -5.63 -18.29
N GLY A 21 -14.42 -6.21 -19.17
CA GLY A 21 -14.79 -6.53 -20.56
C GLY A 21 -15.91 -7.56 -20.70
N VAL A 22 -16.12 -8.41 -19.69
CA VAL A 22 -17.18 -9.43 -19.69
C VAL A 22 -18.40 -9.06 -18.84
N ILE A 23 -18.40 -7.88 -18.21
CA ILE A 23 -19.48 -7.42 -17.33
C ILE A 23 -20.28 -6.31 -18.03
N PRO A 24 -21.62 -6.44 -18.16
CA PRO A 24 -22.46 -5.40 -18.74
C PRO A 24 -22.34 -4.07 -18.00
N THR A 25 -22.40 -2.95 -18.73
CA THR A 25 -22.22 -1.59 -18.16
C THR A 25 -23.13 -1.28 -16.98
N ARG A 26 -24.36 -1.79 -16.97
CA ARG A 26 -25.33 -1.55 -15.88
C ARG A 26 -25.04 -2.34 -14.60
N HIS A 27 -24.20 -3.37 -14.68
CA HIS A 27 -23.86 -4.27 -13.57
C HIS A 27 -22.43 -4.06 -13.06
N LYS A 28 -21.80 -2.93 -13.41
CA LYS A 28 -20.49 -2.53 -12.91
C LYS A 28 -20.46 -1.05 -12.53
N LYS A 29 -19.65 -0.71 -11.54
CA LYS A 29 -19.37 0.69 -11.18
C LYS A 29 -17.97 0.83 -10.58
N VAL A 30 -17.45 2.05 -10.62
CA VAL A 30 -16.23 2.42 -9.90
C VAL A 30 -16.57 3.46 -8.84
N THR A 31 -16.05 3.27 -7.63
CA THR A 31 -16.20 4.22 -6.52
C THR A 31 -14.83 4.70 -6.07
N TYR A 32 -14.76 5.96 -5.64
CA TYR A 32 -13.55 6.61 -5.13
C TYR A 32 -13.80 7.06 -3.70
N ASN A 33 -12.84 6.84 -2.81
CA ASN A 33 -12.88 7.33 -1.44
C ASN A 33 -11.48 7.78 -1.01
N GLY A 34 -11.23 9.09 -1.11
CA GLY A 34 -9.91 9.67 -0.86
C GLY A 34 -8.86 9.04 -1.76
N LEU A 35 -7.88 8.34 -1.16
CA LEU A 35 -6.80 7.67 -1.87
C LEU A 35 -7.10 6.19 -2.19
N SER A 36 -8.33 5.73 -1.96
CA SER A 36 -8.78 4.36 -2.27
C SER A 36 -9.79 4.35 -3.41
N MET A 37 -9.80 3.26 -4.18
CA MET A 37 -10.66 3.07 -5.34
C MET A 37 -11.20 1.64 -5.36
N ALA A 38 -12.41 1.44 -5.85
CA ALA A 38 -13.00 0.10 -5.96
C ALA A 38 -13.82 -0.04 -7.24
N PHE A 39 -13.52 -1.07 -8.02
CA PHE A 39 -14.37 -1.56 -9.09
C PHE A 39 -15.30 -2.63 -8.52
N HIS A 40 -16.59 -2.53 -8.82
CA HIS A 40 -17.61 -3.45 -8.33
C HIS A 40 -18.22 -4.22 -9.49
N ALA A 41 -18.21 -5.55 -9.41
CA ALA A 41 -18.94 -6.47 -10.26
C ALA A 41 -20.21 -6.90 -9.52
N LEU A 42 -21.33 -6.22 -9.79
CA LEU A 42 -22.53 -6.30 -8.94
C LEU A 42 -23.17 -7.69 -8.94
N ASP A 43 -23.24 -8.33 -10.11
CA ASP A 43 -23.83 -9.68 -10.27
C ASP A 43 -23.05 -10.78 -9.54
N PHE A 44 -21.80 -10.51 -9.18
CA PHE A 44 -20.89 -11.45 -8.53
C PHE A 44 -20.59 -11.10 -7.07
N GLU A 45 -21.19 -10.02 -6.55
CA GLU A 45 -20.91 -9.51 -5.20
C GLU A 45 -19.40 -9.36 -4.92
N THR A 46 -18.65 -8.98 -5.95
CA THR A 46 -17.18 -8.98 -5.92
C THR A 46 -16.64 -7.57 -6.20
N SER A 47 -15.62 -7.17 -5.46
CA SER A 47 -14.89 -5.92 -5.68
C SER A 47 -13.40 -6.17 -6.01
N ILE A 48 -12.84 -5.28 -6.83
CA ILE A 48 -11.40 -5.16 -7.04
C ILE A 48 -11.01 -3.78 -6.53
N GLU A 49 -10.26 -3.76 -5.43
CA GLU A 49 -10.00 -2.54 -4.67
C GLU A 49 -8.53 -2.14 -4.74
N PHE A 50 -8.26 -0.84 -4.70
CA PHE A 50 -6.93 -0.25 -4.56
C PHE A 50 -6.89 0.59 -3.28
N SER A 51 -5.83 0.42 -2.49
CA SER A 51 -5.55 1.22 -1.29
C SER A 51 -4.15 1.83 -1.39
N TRP A 52 -4.07 3.16 -1.38
CA TRP A 52 -2.81 3.88 -1.42
C TRP A 52 -2.05 3.77 -0.10
N ALA A 53 -0.93 3.06 -0.13
CA ALA A 53 0.00 2.94 0.99
C ALA A 53 1.42 2.67 0.45
N PRO A 54 2.06 3.65 -0.22
CA PRO A 54 3.29 3.43 -0.98
C PRO A 54 4.46 2.92 -0.13
N LEU A 55 4.49 3.29 1.15
CA LEU A 55 5.49 2.86 2.12
C LEU A 55 4.96 1.78 3.07
N LEU A 56 3.68 1.39 2.95
CA LEU A 56 2.90 0.54 3.87
C LEU A 56 2.77 1.09 5.30
N VAL A 57 3.87 1.49 5.91
CA VAL A 57 3.95 2.19 7.18
C VAL A 57 3.55 3.67 7.07
N GLU A 58 3.35 4.31 8.20
CA GLU A 58 2.69 5.61 8.28
C GLU A 58 3.65 6.79 8.03
N LEU A 59 3.23 7.71 7.16
CA LEU A 59 3.88 9.00 6.94
C LEU A 59 3.03 10.10 7.58
N LYS A 60 3.57 10.78 8.59
CA LYS A 60 2.82 11.79 9.37
C LYS A 60 3.44 13.17 9.25
N LYS A 61 2.62 14.21 9.50
CA LYS A 61 3.10 15.58 9.67
C LYS A 61 3.52 15.79 11.12
N GLY A 62 4.80 16.09 11.33
CA GLY A 62 5.38 16.55 12.57
C GLY A 62 5.36 18.07 12.70
N PRO A 63 6.08 18.61 13.70
CA PRO A 63 6.23 20.06 13.89
C PRO A 63 6.74 20.76 12.62
N GLU A 64 6.32 22.01 12.42
CA GLU A 64 6.73 22.83 11.26
C GLU A 64 6.42 22.18 9.89
N ASN A 65 5.35 21.39 9.80
CA ASN A 65 4.95 20.66 8.59
C ASN A 65 6.02 19.67 8.07
N LYS A 66 6.99 19.27 8.89
CA LYS A 66 7.97 18.24 8.52
C LYS A 66 7.29 16.89 8.39
N ARG A 67 7.62 16.15 7.34
CA ARG A 67 7.10 14.80 7.07
C ARG A 67 7.96 13.78 7.78
N VAL A 68 7.36 12.98 8.65
CA VAL A 68 8.05 11.98 9.47
C VAL A 68 7.55 10.59 9.07
N LEU A 69 8.45 9.76 8.57
CA LEU A 69 8.18 8.37 8.23
C LEU A 69 8.33 7.50 9.48
N HIS A 70 7.21 7.03 10.03
CA HIS A 70 7.20 6.13 11.17
C HIS A 70 7.41 4.70 10.69
N LEU A 71 8.53 4.09 11.03
CA LEU A 71 8.89 2.74 10.56
C LEU A 71 8.19 1.63 11.36
N ASP A 72 7.59 1.98 12.49
CA ASP A 72 6.95 1.08 13.46
C ASP A 72 5.43 1.27 13.59
N LEU A 73 4.84 2.18 12.81
CA LEU A 73 3.39 2.42 12.78
C LEU A 73 2.79 2.00 11.43
N ILE A 74 1.63 1.34 11.47
CA ILE A 74 0.96 0.81 10.27
C ILE A 74 -0.57 0.76 10.36
N GLU A 75 -1.15 0.84 11.55
CA GLU A 75 -2.57 0.58 11.79
C GLU A 75 -3.51 1.56 11.06
N GLU A 76 -3.09 2.81 10.89
CA GLU A 76 -3.87 3.82 10.17
C GLU A 76 -4.03 3.44 8.69
N ASN A 77 -2.93 3.03 8.05
CA ASN A 77 -2.95 2.53 6.67
C ASN A 77 -3.68 1.19 6.58
N ALA A 78 -3.48 0.31 7.58
CA ALA A 78 -3.97 -1.06 7.57
C ALA A 78 -5.42 -1.24 8.02
N ARG A 79 -6.08 -0.13 8.43
CA ARG A 79 -7.46 -0.13 8.95
C ARG A 79 -8.43 -0.89 8.05
N TYR A 80 -8.28 -0.79 6.74
CA TYR A 80 -9.18 -1.38 5.74
C TYR A 80 -8.66 -2.68 5.10
N TRP A 81 -7.48 -3.18 5.50
CA TRP A 81 -6.92 -4.41 4.92
C TRP A 81 -7.51 -5.67 5.57
N ARG A 82 -8.05 -5.54 6.78
CA ARG A 82 -8.70 -6.65 7.51
C ARG A 82 -10.00 -7.04 6.82
N GLY A 83 -10.26 -8.35 6.77
CA GLY A 83 -11.48 -8.90 6.16
C GLY A 83 -11.45 -8.98 4.63
N VAL A 84 -10.38 -8.53 3.97
CA VAL A 84 -10.17 -8.72 2.53
C VAL A 84 -9.82 -10.18 2.23
N ASP A 85 -10.42 -10.77 1.19
CA ASP A 85 -10.17 -12.17 0.81
C ASP A 85 -8.80 -12.39 0.12
N VAL A 86 -8.38 -11.42 -0.69
CA VAL A 86 -7.07 -11.46 -1.39
C VAL A 86 -6.39 -10.10 -1.25
N LEU A 87 -5.25 -10.07 -0.56
CA LEU A 87 -4.39 -8.90 -0.42
C LEU A 87 -3.15 -9.05 -1.32
N VAL A 88 -2.91 -8.05 -2.17
CA VAL A 88 -1.72 -7.98 -3.03
C VAL A 88 -0.97 -6.71 -2.68
N PHE A 89 0.21 -6.85 -2.10
CA PHE A 89 1.06 -5.74 -1.66
C PHE A 89 2.20 -5.47 -2.64
N ASP A 90 2.61 -4.21 -2.73
CA ASP A 90 3.89 -3.77 -3.30
C ASP A 90 4.34 -2.53 -2.56
N SER A 91 5.64 -2.46 -2.29
CA SER A 91 6.28 -1.30 -1.72
C SER A 91 7.75 -1.40 -2.03
N ALA A 92 8.25 -0.57 -2.94
CA ALA A 92 9.68 -0.53 -3.27
C ALA A 92 10.06 0.78 -3.94
N HIS A 93 9.23 1.26 -4.88
CA HIS A 93 9.57 2.41 -5.72
C HIS A 93 9.86 3.66 -4.89
N TRP A 94 9.04 3.92 -3.86
CA TRP A 94 9.14 5.12 -3.02
C TRP A 94 10.31 5.09 -2.03
N TRP A 95 10.73 3.90 -1.61
CA TRP A 95 11.89 3.74 -0.71
C TRP A 95 13.22 4.14 -1.36
N THR A 96 13.26 4.19 -2.69
CA THR A 96 14.46 4.58 -3.43
C THR A 96 14.48 6.06 -3.82
N HIS A 97 13.46 6.84 -3.43
CA HIS A 97 13.46 8.29 -3.66
C HIS A 97 14.47 8.96 -2.73
N SER A 98 15.43 9.69 -3.30
CA SER A 98 16.43 10.48 -2.56
C SER A 98 16.33 11.96 -2.91
N ASP A 99 16.98 12.79 -2.09
CA ASP A 99 17.16 14.22 -2.32
C ASP A 99 15.83 14.96 -2.53
N GLN A 100 15.70 15.69 -3.63
CA GLN A 100 14.50 16.46 -3.99
C GLN A 100 13.24 15.61 -4.20
N TRP A 101 13.37 14.30 -4.37
CA TRP A 101 12.25 13.37 -4.55
C TRP A 101 11.82 12.69 -3.25
N SER A 102 12.54 12.91 -2.14
CA SER A 102 12.21 12.29 -0.87
C SER A 102 10.80 12.67 -0.40
N SER A 103 10.02 11.65 -0.09
CA SER A 103 8.65 11.80 0.39
C SER A 103 8.57 12.13 1.89
N TRP A 104 9.69 12.10 2.61
CA TRP A 104 9.80 12.41 4.03
C TRP A 104 11.07 13.21 4.34
N ASP A 105 11.07 13.87 5.50
CA ASP A 105 12.17 14.68 6.00
C ASP A 105 12.92 14.00 7.15
N TYR A 106 12.23 13.13 7.91
CA TYR A 106 12.79 12.37 9.03
C TYR A 106 12.25 10.94 9.08
N TYR A 107 12.99 10.05 9.73
CA TYR A 107 12.52 8.73 10.12
C TYR A 107 12.24 8.70 11.62
N MET A 108 11.27 7.90 12.04
CA MET A 108 10.98 7.64 13.43
C MET A 108 10.88 6.15 13.70
N GLU A 109 11.47 5.70 14.80
CA GLU A 109 11.33 4.35 15.34
C GLU A 109 11.16 4.45 16.86
N GLY A 110 9.98 4.09 17.37
CA GLY A 110 9.60 4.32 18.76
C GLY A 110 9.65 5.79 19.11
N LYS A 111 10.62 6.17 19.94
CA LYS A 111 10.85 7.57 20.38
C LYS A 111 12.10 8.21 19.74
N SER A 112 12.82 7.48 18.90
CA SER A 112 14.04 7.95 18.26
C SER A 112 13.75 8.60 16.92
N LEU A 113 14.19 9.85 16.74
CA LEU A 113 14.06 10.61 15.50
C LEU A 113 15.40 10.63 14.76
N TYR A 114 15.40 10.28 13.48
CA TYR A 114 16.60 10.25 12.63
C TYR A 114 16.42 11.18 11.43
N LYS A 115 17.41 12.04 11.19
CA LYS A 115 17.46 12.87 9.98
C LYS A 115 17.88 12.06 8.75
N THR A 116 18.76 11.09 8.93
CA THR A 116 19.26 10.23 7.86
C THR A 116 19.27 8.78 8.31
N MET A 117 19.02 7.87 7.37
CA MET A 117 19.08 6.43 7.56
C MET A 117 19.41 5.81 6.21
N ASN A 118 20.16 4.69 6.21
CA ASN A 118 20.35 3.92 4.99
C ASN A 118 18.97 3.47 4.46
N PRO A 119 18.61 3.74 3.19
CA PRO A 119 17.29 3.41 2.65
C PRO A 119 16.92 1.93 2.75
N MET A 120 17.90 1.02 2.62
CA MET A 120 17.65 -0.42 2.76
C MET A 120 17.38 -0.83 4.20
N ILE A 121 17.99 -0.15 5.18
CA ILE A 121 17.69 -0.36 6.60
C ILE A 121 16.28 0.14 6.92
N ALA A 122 15.91 1.33 6.41
CA ALA A 122 14.56 1.87 6.59
C ALA A 122 13.51 0.94 5.94
N TYR A 123 13.77 0.48 4.72
CA TYR A 123 12.94 -0.47 4.00
C TYR A 123 12.74 -1.78 4.76
N GLN A 124 13.83 -2.38 5.25
CA GLN A 124 13.78 -3.59 6.06
C GLN A 124 12.95 -3.40 7.34
N LYS A 125 13.12 -2.28 8.05
CA LYS A 125 12.34 -1.96 9.25
C LYS A 125 10.85 -1.82 8.94
N GLY A 126 10.50 -1.05 7.92
CA GLY A 126 9.10 -0.86 7.50
C GLY A 126 8.44 -2.18 7.08
N LEU A 127 9.13 -3.00 6.27
CA LEU A 127 8.62 -4.32 5.90
C LEU A 127 8.53 -5.29 7.07
N THR A 128 9.42 -5.18 8.06
CA THR A 128 9.33 -5.99 9.28
C THR A 128 8.06 -5.64 10.06
N THR A 129 7.71 -4.35 10.14
CA THR A 129 6.45 -3.89 10.75
C THR A 129 5.24 -4.42 9.98
N TRP A 130 5.26 -4.34 8.65
CA TRP A 130 4.21 -4.91 7.81
C TRP A 130 4.04 -6.43 7.99
N ALA A 131 5.14 -7.19 7.97
CA ALA A 131 5.10 -8.64 8.12
C ALA A 131 4.51 -9.04 9.47
N LYS A 132 4.94 -8.39 10.57
CA LYS A 132 4.36 -8.60 11.90
C LYS A 132 2.88 -8.28 11.94
N TRP A 133 2.46 -7.20 11.29
CA TRP A 133 1.04 -6.85 11.21
C TRP A 133 0.24 -7.95 10.50
N VAL A 134 0.75 -8.48 9.37
CA VAL A 134 0.11 -9.58 8.64
C VAL A 134 -0.03 -10.80 9.55
N ASP A 135 1.05 -11.24 10.20
CA ASP A 135 1.05 -12.42 11.07
C ASP A 135 0.04 -12.31 12.23
N LEU A 136 -0.13 -11.10 12.78
CA LEU A 136 -1.03 -10.85 13.91
C LEU A 136 -2.49 -10.66 13.50
N ASN A 137 -2.76 -10.17 12.30
CA ASN A 137 -4.10 -9.68 11.92
C ASN A 137 -4.78 -10.46 10.81
N ILE A 138 -4.03 -11.27 10.05
CA ILE A 138 -4.55 -11.97 8.88
C ILE A 138 -4.66 -13.46 9.16
N ASN A 139 -5.87 -14.00 9.00
CA ASN A 139 -6.09 -15.44 9.07
C ASN A 139 -5.78 -16.08 7.71
N PRO A 140 -4.72 -16.89 7.58
CA PRO A 140 -4.31 -17.47 6.29
C PRO A 140 -5.32 -18.48 5.73
N ARG A 141 -6.29 -18.96 6.53
CA ARG A 141 -7.38 -19.82 6.04
C ARG A 141 -8.49 -19.03 5.34
N LYS A 142 -8.57 -17.71 5.57
CA LYS A 142 -9.62 -16.84 5.01
C LYS A 142 -9.06 -15.89 3.97
N THR A 143 -7.86 -15.37 4.20
CA THR A 143 -7.25 -14.35 3.36
C THR A 143 -5.96 -14.87 2.74
N ARG A 144 -5.84 -14.71 1.42
CA ARG A 144 -4.58 -14.95 0.70
C ARG A 144 -3.77 -13.66 0.64
N VAL A 145 -2.49 -13.74 1.03
CA VAL A 145 -1.54 -12.62 0.95
C VAL A 145 -0.51 -12.89 -0.14
N ILE A 146 -0.29 -11.89 -0.99
CA ILE A 146 0.73 -11.88 -2.05
C ILE A 146 1.55 -10.60 -1.89
N PHE A 147 2.87 -10.71 -2.00
CA PHE A 147 3.75 -9.56 -2.08
C PHE A 147 4.45 -9.58 -3.44
N ARG A 148 4.24 -8.54 -4.24
CA ARG A 148 4.87 -8.37 -5.55
C ARG A 148 6.29 -7.87 -5.36
N SER A 149 7.23 -8.43 -6.10
CA SER A 149 8.62 -7.95 -6.11
C SER A 149 8.74 -6.57 -6.77
N VAL A 150 9.91 -5.95 -6.60
CA VAL A 150 10.26 -4.65 -7.18
C VAL A 150 10.00 -4.61 -8.69
N SER A 151 9.37 -3.54 -9.16
CA SER A 151 9.31 -3.23 -10.60
C SER A 151 10.64 -2.64 -11.07
N PRO A 152 11.26 -3.16 -12.13
CA PRO A 152 12.52 -2.63 -12.63
C PRO A 152 12.35 -1.19 -13.15
N ARG A 153 13.43 -0.41 -13.08
CA ARG A 153 13.58 0.87 -13.79
C ARG A 153 14.57 0.66 -14.92
N HIS A 154 14.27 1.21 -16.09
CA HIS A 154 15.14 1.17 -17.26
C HIS A 154 15.59 2.61 -17.52
N ASN A 155 16.82 2.92 -17.10
CA ASN A 155 17.49 4.20 -17.37
C ASN A 155 18.45 4.03 -18.54
#